data_AF-A0A2P6ARJ8-F1
#
_entry.id   AF-A0A2P6ARJ8-F1
#
_cell.length_a   1.000
_cell.length_b   1.000
_cell.length_c   1.000
_cell.angle_alpha   90.00
_cell.angle_beta   90.00
_cell.angle_gamma   90.00
#
_symmetry.space_group_name_H-M   'P 1'
#
loop_
_entity.id
_entity.type
_entity.pdbx_description
1 polymer ?
#
loop_
_entity_poly.entity_id
_entity_poly.type
_entity_poly.pdbx_seq_one_letter_code
_entity_poly.pdbx_strand_id
1 'polypeptide(L)'
;MELQVWEQEFAEAALPLHHARAAFVESWLPWLSGALSRLLPDVPLDVDYQPGWNTEESLADLLAQSRGRDMERGFTQTGPHRADLKIRTQGVAVDERLSRGQLKLVVCALKLSMVQRLMQDGMRPLLLLDDLASELDAQSRQKVCQ
;
A
#
# COMPACT_ATOMS: atom_id res chain seq x y z
N MET A 1 -23.10 24.40 9.08
CA MET A 1 -22.87 24.30 10.53
C MET A 1 -22.71 22.84 10.95
N GLU A 2 -23.60 21.92 10.55
CA GLU A 2 -23.45 20.49 10.90
C GLU A 2 -22.23 19.80 10.27
N LEU A 3 -21.97 20.00 8.97
CA LEU A 3 -20.83 19.35 8.29
C LEU A 3 -19.47 19.73 8.88
N GLN A 4 -19.32 20.95 9.40
CA GLN A 4 -18.05 21.43 9.97
C GLN A 4 -17.64 20.61 11.21
N VAL A 5 -18.60 20.20 12.03
CA VAL A 5 -18.33 19.34 13.20
C VAL A 5 -17.83 17.98 12.74
N TRP A 6 -18.50 17.38 11.75
CA TRP A 6 -18.08 16.09 11.20
C TRP A 6 -16.73 16.14 10.48
N GLU A 7 -16.39 17.24 9.83
CA GLU A 7 -15.09 17.45 9.20
C GLU A 7 -13.96 17.51 10.24
N GLN A 8 -14.20 18.14 11.38
CA GLN A 8 -13.26 18.16 12.51
C GLN A 8 -13.07 16.76 13.11
N GLU A 9 -14.17 16.09 13.47
CA GLU A 9 -14.14 14.72 14.03
C GLU A 9 -13.47 13.73 13.06
N PHE A 10 -13.76 13.85 11.77
CA PHE A 10 -13.11 13.03 10.74
C PHE A 10 -11.61 13.29 10.67
N ALA A 11 -11.18 14.55 10.70
CA ALA A 11 -9.77 14.91 10.66
C ALA A 11 -9.02 14.41 11.90
N GLU A 12 -9.63 14.53 13.08
CA GLU A 12 -9.08 14.03 14.35
C GLU A 12 -8.93 12.51 14.34
N ALA A 13 -9.93 11.77 13.85
CA ALA A 13 -9.86 10.31 13.73
C ALA A 13 -8.87 9.84 12.64
N ALA A 14 -8.69 10.63 11.58
CA ALA A 14 -7.82 10.30 10.46
C ALA A 14 -6.33 10.33 10.82
N LEU A 15 -5.91 11.24 11.69
CA LEU A 15 -4.51 11.45 12.07
C LEU A 15 -3.88 10.20 12.72
N PRO A 16 -4.44 9.60 13.79
CA PRO A 16 -3.91 8.37 14.37
C PRO A 16 -3.84 7.22 13.37
N LEU A 17 -4.84 7.08 12.49
CA LEU A 17 -4.86 6.04 11.47
C LEU A 17 -3.72 6.24 10.46
N HIS A 18 -3.47 7.47 10.02
CA HIS A 18 -2.37 7.76 9.11
C HIS A 18 -1.02 7.52 9.77
N HIS A 19 -0.81 7.98 11.01
CA HIS A 19 0.44 7.73 11.72
C HIS A 19 0.71 6.23 11.89
N ALA A 20 -0.32 5.45 12.27
CA ALA A 20 -0.19 3.99 12.37
C ALA A 20 0.18 3.34 11.03
N ARG A 21 -0.45 3.78 9.92
CA ARG A 21 -0.14 3.28 8.57
C ARG A 21 1.25 3.68 8.10
N ALA A 22 1.63 4.94 8.28
CA ALA A 22 2.94 5.46 7.89
C ALA A 22 4.06 4.72 8.63
N ALA A 23 3.94 4.58 9.96
CA ALA A 23 4.90 3.84 10.78
C ALA A 23 4.97 2.36 10.38
N PHE A 24 3.82 1.73 10.12
CA PHE A 24 3.79 0.35 9.62
C PHE A 24 4.53 0.22 8.28
N VAL A 25 4.18 1.05 7.30
CA VAL A 25 4.79 1.03 5.97
C VAL A 25 6.29 1.29 6.06
N GLU A 26 6.72 2.29 6.81
CA GLU A 26 8.14 2.60 7.02
C GLU A 26 8.90 1.38 7.57
N SER A 27 8.33 0.70 8.57
CA SER A 27 8.95 -0.52 9.13
C SER A 27 8.92 -1.73 8.19
N TRP A 28 7.95 -1.79 7.28
CA TRP A 28 7.75 -2.90 6.35
C TRP A 28 8.52 -2.75 5.03
N LEU A 29 8.73 -1.51 4.57
CA LEU A 29 9.39 -1.18 3.30
C LEU A 29 10.72 -1.91 3.08
N PRO A 30 11.64 -2.01 4.06
CA PRO A 30 12.90 -2.74 3.87
C PRO A 30 12.68 -4.22 3.51
N TRP A 31 11.70 -4.87 4.12
CA TRP A 31 11.34 -6.26 3.83
C TRP A 31 10.74 -6.39 2.43
N LEU A 32 9.88 -5.45 2.05
CA LEU A 32 9.27 -5.42 0.72
C LEU A 32 10.32 -5.20 -0.36
N SER A 33 11.19 -4.19 -0.22
CA SER A 33 12.29 -3.92 -1.15
C SER A 33 13.20 -5.14 -1.28
N GLY A 34 13.57 -5.80 -0.17
CA GLY A 34 14.38 -7.01 -0.21
C GLY A 34 13.71 -8.18 -0.95
N ALA A 35 12.40 -8.37 -0.75
CA ALA A 35 11.63 -9.39 -1.45
C ALA A 35 11.49 -9.08 -2.95
N LEU A 36 11.22 -7.82 -3.32
CA LEU A 36 11.12 -7.38 -4.71
C LEU A 36 12.44 -7.54 -5.44
N SER A 37 13.57 -7.08 -4.87
CA SER A 37 14.90 -7.25 -5.48
C SER A 37 15.29 -8.72 -5.65
N ARG A 38 14.86 -9.61 -4.76
CA ARG A 38 15.12 -11.05 -4.88
C ARG A 38 14.30 -11.71 -6.00
N LEU A 39 13.02 -11.38 -6.08
CA LEU A 39 12.09 -12.03 -7.03
C LEU A 39 12.21 -11.42 -8.44
N LEU A 40 12.45 -10.12 -8.52
CA LEU A 40 12.52 -9.31 -9.74
C LEU A 40 13.82 -8.46 -9.78
N PRO A 41 15.02 -9.09 -9.78
CA PRO A 41 16.29 -8.37 -9.70
C PRO A 41 16.55 -7.41 -10.86
N ASP A 42 15.99 -7.70 -12.05
CA ASP A 42 16.21 -6.93 -13.27
C ASP A 42 15.14 -5.84 -13.49
N VAL A 43 14.24 -5.65 -12.52
CA VAL A 43 13.15 -4.67 -12.62
C VAL A 43 13.35 -3.59 -11.54
N PRO A 44 13.65 -2.33 -11.91
CA PRO A 44 13.70 -1.24 -10.95
C PRO A 44 12.29 -0.95 -10.45
N LEU A 45 12.08 -1.11 -9.14
CA LEU A 45 10.78 -0.96 -8.51
C LEU A 45 10.85 0.05 -7.37
N ASP A 46 9.99 1.06 -7.46
CA ASP A 46 9.79 2.07 -6.44
C ASP A 46 8.44 1.82 -5.76
N VAL A 47 8.40 1.96 -4.44
CA VAL A 47 7.19 1.82 -3.63
C VAL A 47 6.94 3.13 -2.90
N ASP A 48 5.76 3.69 -3.09
CA ASP A 48 5.34 4.98 -2.53
C ASP A 48 4.02 4.83 -1.76
N TYR A 49 3.98 5.29 -0.52
CA TYR A 49 2.76 5.34 0.27
C TYR A 49 2.14 6.72 0.20
N GLN A 50 0.93 6.78 -0.34
CA GLN A 50 0.15 7.99 -0.48
C GLN A 50 -0.93 7.99 0.60
N PRO A 51 -0.97 8.97 1.51
CA PRO A 51 -1.95 8.96 2.61
C PRO A 51 -3.37 9.30 2.18
N GLY A 52 -3.57 9.79 0.95
CA GLY A 52 -4.88 10.18 0.41
C GLY A 52 -5.23 11.66 0.58
N TRP A 53 -4.28 12.47 1.07
CA TRP A 53 -4.34 13.93 1.13
C TRP A 53 -2.93 14.52 1.23
N ASN A 54 -2.79 15.85 1.13
CA ASN A 54 -1.54 16.54 1.41
C ASN A 54 -1.35 16.67 2.93
N THR A 55 -0.44 15.89 3.51
CA THR A 55 -0.18 15.88 4.96
C THR A 55 0.54 17.12 5.48
N GLU A 56 1.04 17.98 4.59
CA GLU A 56 1.57 19.30 4.94
C GLU A 56 0.46 20.32 5.28
N GLU A 57 -0.79 20.01 4.93
CA GLU A 57 -1.96 20.84 5.19
C GLU A 57 -2.89 20.19 6.22
N SER A 58 -3.65 21.01 6.94
CA SER A 58 -4.70 20.54 7.84
C SER A 58 -5.78 19.80 7.04
N LEU A 59 -6.05 18.54 7.42
CA LEU A 59 -7.10 17.76 6.77
C LEU A 59 -8.48 18.41 6.93
N ALA A 60 -8.76 19.06 8.06
CA ALA A 60 -10.00 19.79 8.27
C ALA A 60 -10.14 20.97 7.27
N ASP A 61 -9.05 21.68 7.00
CA ASP A 61 -9.05 22.78 6.02
C ASP A 61 -9.22 22.25 4.60
N LEU A 62 -8.55 21.15 4.25
CA LEU A 62 -8.72 20.50 2.95
C LEU A 62 -10.16 20.03 2.72
N LEU A 63 -10.81 19.48 3.74
CA LEU A 63 -12.22 19.07 3.68
C LEU A 63 -13.15 20.28 3.52
N ALA A 64 -12.91 21.35 4.27
CA ALA A 64 -13.67 22.59 4.13
C ALA A 64 -13.54 23.20 2.72
N GLN A 65 -12.34 23.14 2.14
CA GLN A 65 -12.06 23.60 0.77
C GLN A 65 -12.70 22.69 -0.29
N SER A 66 -12.74 21.37 -0.08
CA SER A 66 -13.34 20.41 -1.03
C SER A 66 -14.85 20.26 -0.89
N ARG A 67 -15.46 20.78 0.19
CA ARG A 67 -16.88 20.57 0.55
C ARG A 67 -17.85 20.70 -0.61
N GLY A 68 -17.78 21.79 -1.39
CA GLY A 68 -18.68 22.00 -2.53
C GLY A 68 -18.59 20.88 -3.57
N ARG A 69 -17.36 20.49 -3.95
CA ARG A 69 -17.12 19.38 -4.90
C ARG A 69 -17.53 18.03 -4.34
N ASP A 70 -17.29 17.80 -3.05
CA ASP A 70 -17.66 16.56 -2.37
C ASP A 70 -19.17 16.41 -2.26
N MET A 71 -19.91 17.51 -2.03
CA MET A 71 -21.37 17.53 -2.06
C MET A 71 -21.93 17.23 -3.45
N GLU A 72 -21.35 17.81 -4.51
CA GLU A 72 -21.76 17.52 -5.90
C GLU A 72 -21.54 16.05 -6.28
N ARG A 73 -20.45 15.45 -5.81
CA ARG A 73 -20.11 14.03 -6.07
C ARG A 73 -20.82 13.06 -5.13
N GLY A 74 -21.32 13.52 -3.99
CA GLY A 74 -21.96 12.72 -2.96
C GLY A 74 -20.99 11.89 -2.11
N PHE A 75 -19.69 12.17 -2.13
CA PHE A 75 -18.70 11.47 -1.31
C PHE A 75 -17.44 12.31 -1.04
N THR A 76 -16.81 12.07 0.10
CA THR A 76 -15.54 12.70 0.50
C THR A 76 -14.37 12.18 -0.35
N GLN A 77 -13.57 13.10 -0.87
CA GLN A 77 -12.48 12.79 -1.80
C GLN A 77 -11.09 12.83 -1.17
N THR A 78 -10.97 13.36 0.03
CA THR A 78 -9.69 13.62 0.69
C THR A 78 -9.69 12.96 2.07
N GLY A 79 -8.63 12.22 2.39
CA GLY A 79 -8.50 11.56 3.69
C GLY A 79 -7.98 10.13 3.60
N PRO A 80 -7.84 9.44 4.75
CA PRO A 80 -7.15 8.15 4.84
C PRO A 80 -7.87 7.01 4.12
N HIS A 81 -9.17 7.12 3.83
CA HIS A 81 -9.89 6.16 3.00
C HIS A 81 -9.43 6.16 1.54
N ARG A 82 -8.69 7.20 1.11
CA ARG A 82 -8.05 7.29 -0.21
C ARG A 82 -6.57 6.96 -0.19
N ALA A 83 -6.05 6.50 0.95
CA ALA A 83 -4.66 6.09 1.05
C ALA A 83 -4.36 4.92 0.09
N ASP A 84 -3.17 4.92 -0.49
CA ASP A 84 -2.76 3.95 -1.50
C ASP A 84 -1.27 3.61 -1.36
N LEU A 85 -0.87 2.42 -1.80
CA LEU A 85 0.51 1.99 -1.87
C LEU A 85 0.86 1.72 -3.34
N LYS A 86 1.53 2.69 -3.97
CA LYS A 86 1.84 2.64 -5.39
C LYS A 86 3.17 1.97 -5.61
N ILE A 87 3.17 0.95 -6.47
CA ILE A 87 4.38 0.33 -6.96
C ILE A 87 4.56 0.75 -8.41
N ARG A 88 5.74 1.30 -8.72
CA ARG A 88 6.07 1.81 -10.05
C ARG A 88 7.37 1.20 -10.55
N THR A 89 7.49 1.08 -11.86
CA THR A 89 8.74 0.78 -12.55
C THR A 89 8.99 1.88 -13.58
N GLN A 90 10.12 2.59 -13.44
CA GLN A 90 10.48 3.70 -14.33
C GLN A 90 9.37 4.75 -14.44
N GLY A 91 8.75 5.11 -13.31
CA GLY A 91 7.67 6.10 -13.22
C GLY A 91 6.26 5.60 -13.59
N VAL A 92 6.13 4.43 -14.21
CA VAL A 92 4.85 3.86 -14.67
C VAL A 92 4.33 2.83 -13.66
N ALA A 93 3.01 2.72 -13.50
CA ALA A 93 2.41 1.72 -12.63
C ALA A 93 2.78 0.29 -13.08
N VAL A 94 3.01 -0.62 -12.13
CA VAL A 94 3.48 -1.98 -12.45
C VAL A 94 2.48 -2.78 -13.27
N ASP A 95 1.18 -2.58 -13.08
CA ASP A 95 0.11 -3.29 -13.79
C ASP A 95 0.01 -2.91 -15.27
N GLU A 96 0.43 -1.69 -15.63
CA GLU A 96 0.53 -1.24 -17.01
C GLU A 96 1.76 -1.80 -17.74
N ARG A 97 2.83 -2.14 -17.03
CA ARG A 97 4.14 -2.42 -17.64
C ARG A 97 4.68 -3.83 -17.44
N LEU A 98 4.35 -4.48 -16.32
CA LEU A 98 4.84 -5.81 -16.01
C LEU A 98 3.98 -6.87 -16.68
N SER A 99 4.62 -7.97 -17.10
CA SER A 99 3.89 -9.15 -17.54
C SER A 99 3.05 -9.73 -16.40
N ARG A 100 2.03 -10.53 -16.74
CA ARG A 100 1.22 -11.23 -15.73
C ARG A 100 2.06 -12.06 -14.75
N GLY A 101 3.10 -12.75 -15.23
CA GLY A 101 4.01 -13.53 -14.36
C GLY A 101 4.79 -12.64 -13.39
N GLN A 102 5.29 -11.50 -13.85
CA GLN A 102 5.98 -10.54 -12.98
C GLN A 102 5.03 -9.89 -11.96
N LEU A 103 3.79 -9.59 -12.33
CA LEU A 103 2.78 -9.09 -11.39
C LEU A 103 2.50 -10.10 -10.27
N LYS A 104 2.42 -11.41 -10.60
CA LYS A 104 2.29 -12.45 -9.59
C LYS A 104 3.50 -12.50 -8.65
N LEU A 105 4.70 -12.28 -9.16
CA LEU A 105 5.91 -12.16 -8.34
C LEU A 105 5.87 -10.93 -7.43
N VAL A 106 5.36 -9.78 -7.89
CA VAL A 106 5.13 -8.60 -7.02
C VAL A 106 4.16 -8.95 -5.89
N VAL A 107 3.04 -9.62 -6.19
CA VAL A 107 2.09 -10.06 -5.17
C VAL A 107 2.72 -11.06 -4.18
N CYS A 108 3.56 -11.98 -4.66
CA CYS A 108 4.32 -12.88 -3.79
C CYS A 108 5.28 -12.11 -2.88
N ALA A 109 6.00 -11.12 -3.42
CA ALA A 109 6.90 -10.27 -2.65
C ALA A 109 6.15 -9.53 -1.53
N LEU A 110 4.96 -8.98 -1.82
CA LEU A 110 4.10 -8.32 -0.85
C LEU A 110 3.70 -9.26 0.29
N LYS A 111 3.24 -10.48 -0.03
CA LYS A 111 2.83 -11.47 0.98
C LYS A 111 4.01 -11.96 1.83
N LEU A 112 5.13 -12.33 1.19
CA LEU A 112 6.31 -12.87 1.86
C LEU A 112 7.01 -11.82 2.74
N SER A 113 7.14 -10.59 2.25
CA SER A 113 7.74 -9.51 3.04
C SER A 113 6.92 -9.18 4.29
N MET A 114 5.58 -9.26 4.19
CA MET A 114 4.70 -9.06 5.34
C MET A 114 4.82 -10.21 6.34
N VAL A 115 4.89 -11.46 5.89
CA VAL A 115 5.21 -12.62 6.76
C VAL A 115 6.53 -12.40 7.50
N GLN A 116 7.58 -11.99 6.80
CA GLN A 116 8.89 -11.72 7.41
C GLN A 116 8.82 -10.58 8.42
N ARG A 117 8.11 -9.49 8.10
CA ARG A 117 7.90 -8.37 9.02
C ARG A 117 7.17 -8.78 10.28
N LEU A 118 6.12 -9.62 10.18
CA LEU A 118 5.38 -10.14 11.33
C LEU A 118 6.26 -11.07 12.20
N MET A 119 7.12 -11.88 11.58
CA MET A 119 8.05 -12.74 12.31
C MET A 119 9.06 -11.96 13.16
N GLN A 120 9.46 -10.76 12.73
CA GLN A 120 10.30 -9.87 13.54
C GLN A 120 9.61 -9.39 14.83
N ASP A 121 8.28 -9.25 14.81
CA ASP A 121 7.49 -8.92 16.00
C ASP A 121 7.24 -10.16 16.89
N GLY A 122 7.93 -11.28 16.63
CA GLY A 122 7.80 -12.53 17.38
C GLY A 122 6.60 -13.38 16.98
N MET A 123 5.83 -12.98 15.96
CA MET A 123 4.69 -13.77 15.48
C MET A 123 5.15 -14.97 14.66
N ARG A 124 4.33 -16.03 14.62
CA ARG A 124 4.55 -17.22 13.79
C ARG A 124 3.37 -17.40 12.83
N PRO A 125 3.30 -16.60 11.74
CA PRO A 125 2.18 -16.64 10.81
C PRO A 125 2.14 -17.97 10.05
N LEU A 126 0.93 -18.51 9.86
CA LEU A 126 0.68 -19.63 8.96
C LEU A 126 0.30 -19.07 7.58
N LEU A 127 1.11 -19.35 6.56
CA LEU A 127 0.83 -18.91 5.20
C LEU A 127 -0.01 -19.96 4.48
N LEU A 128 -1.22 -19.58 4.06
CA LEU A 128 -2.10 -20.40 3.24
C LEU A 128 -1.93 -19.99 1.77
N LEU A 129 -1.41 -20.89 0.94
CA LEU A 129 -1.24 -20.68 -0.49
C LEU A 129 -2.14 -21.65 -1.23
N ASP A 130 -3.13 -21.11 -1.94
CA ASP A 130 -3.94 -21.90 -2.85
C ASP A 130 -3.28 -21.94 -4.23
N ASP A 131 -3.20 -23.13 -4.81
CA ASP A 131 -2.71 -23.43 -6.16
C ASP A 131 -1.48 -22.64 -6.67
N LEU A 132 -0.42 -22.54 -5.83
CA LEU A 132 0.82 -21.84 -6.18
C LEU A 132 1.48 -22.40 -7.46
N ALA A 133 1.26 -23.68 -7.75
CA ALA A 133 1.88 -24.39 -8.86
C ALA A 133 1.29 -24.00 -10.22
N SER A 134 -0.02 -23.69 -10.29
CA SER A 134 -0.65 -23.17 -11.51
C SER A 134 -0.36 -21.68 -11.72
N GLU A 135 -0.12 -20.96 -10.63
CA GLU A 135 0.07 -19.52 -10.66
C GLU A 135 1.50 -19.10 -11.06
N LEU A 136 2.53 -19.87 -10.70
CA LEU A 136 3.94 -19.53 -10.96
C LEU A 136 4.65 -20.56 -11.83
N ASP A 137 5.49 -20.09 -12.76
CA ASP A 137 6.40 -20.94 -13.53
C ASP A 137 7.48 -21.60 -12.64
N ALA A 138 8.18 -22.59 -13.17
CA ALA A 138 9.15 -23.37 -12.41
C ALA A 138 10.27 -22.53 -11.77
N GLN A 139 10.75 -21.51 -12.48
CA GLN A 139 11.81 -20.63 -12.00
C GLN A 139 11.30 -19.70 -10.88
N SER A 140 10.10 -19.18 -11.05
CA SER A 140 9.39 -18.34 -10.09
C SER A 140 9.08 -19.10 -8.79
N ARG A 141 8.64 -20.37 -8.90
CA ARG A 141 8.42 -21.23 -7.73
C ARG A 141 9.69 -21.46 -6.93
N GLN A 142 10.81 -21.71 -7.61
CA GLN A 142 12.09 -21.93 -6.91
C GLN A 142 12.51 -20.71 -6.10
N LYS A 143 12.28 -19.49 -6.62
CA LYS A 143 12.59 -18.25 -5.88
C LYS A 143 11.65 -17.98 -4.71
N VAL A 144 10.40 -18.42 -4.79
CA VAL A 144 9.36 -18.22 -3.76
C VAL A 144 9.46 -19.25 -2.62
N CYS A 145 9.84 -20.48 -2.93
CA CYS A 145 9.88 -21.59 -1.96
C CYS A 145 11.23 -21.76 -1.24
N GLN A 146 12.19 -20.85 -1.45
CA GLN A 146 13.45 -20.78 -0.69
C GLN A 146 13.30 -19.85 0.52
#